data_AF-A0A2I1HUR7-F1
#
_entry.id   AF-A0A2I1HUR7-F1
#
_cell.length_a   1.000
_cell.length_b   1.000
_cell.length_c   1.000
_cell.angle_alpha   90.00
_cell.angle_beta   90.00
_cell.angle_gamma   90.00
#
_symmetry.space_group_name_H-M   'P 1'
#
loop_
_entity.id
_entity.type
_entity.pdbx_description
1 polymer ?
#
loop_
_entity_poly.entity_id
_entity_poly.type
_entity_poly.pdbx_seq_one_letter_code
_entity_poly.pdbx_strand_id
1 'polypeptide(L)'
;LVPELHYGPFLRDWWYFSDSQIQDSHIYAIPIRLGFQVALKLNLIIRIVRNLENPNIPGFICEGEGINSGVLSSSSAAINTIYGRVFGNKSKTKYPGATMLGFHNPYMIQQMLNNVDFRPFTICLYGIKIFMASIPDNNNYEGFASSFMYKYKQKQSVIWQKIEGGLFSISIFQDGEMVKQFQDITASSVWDQTNLLRNCNGVDLFGINHPLVQFKFKERYERLFPKTCTLDDWNHERIMRHMFKLYLKKHVPRNEDLWHRVLYRWYNQKSTIIEIKSFICDVYNDNHEISIREFRAWRVMFEAIGCKNITPFERDISDMEFWSRAKDPKGDIETILNLFSNGLLNTKLNSTIKNNEFKNYKDTTNVFWYSLRESLDSNPNGSNGKIRILSIVAENFIYEELMENLQ
;
A
#
# COMPACT_ATOMS: atom_id res chain seq x y z
N LEU A 1 -10.70 10.04 12.21
CA LEU A 1 -10.15 11.01 13.19
C LEU A 1 -10.24 12.40 12.60
N VAL A 2 -10.26 13.46 13.41
CA VAL A 2 -10.16 14.84 12.90
C VAL A 2 -8.68 15.23 12.87
N PRO A 3 -8.07 15.45 11.67
CA PRO A 3 -6.63 15.63 11.55
C PRO A 3 -6.06 16.75 12.43
N GLU A 4 -6.73 17.91 12.45
CA GLU A 4 -6.32 19.08 13.23
C GLU A 4 -6.23 18.81 14.74
N LEU A 5 -7.13 17.97 15.26
CA LEU A 5 -7.21 17.64 16.68
C LEU A 5 -6.22 16.54 17.05
N HIS A 6 -6.12 15.49 16.23
CA HIS A 6 -5.38 14.27 16.56
C HIS A 6 -3.92 14.31 16.10
N TYR A 7 -3.58 15.15 15.14
CA TYR A 7 -2.23 15.23 14.57
C TYR A 7 -1.71 16.67 14.51
N GLY A 8 -2.37 17.61 15.20
CA GLY A 8 -1.95 19.00 15.32
C GLY A 8 -1.20 19.32 16.63
N PRO A 9 -1.00 20.61 16.93
CA PRO A 9 -0.23 21.06 18.10
C PRO A 9 -0.72 20.47 19.43
N PHE A 10 -2.03 20.33 19.58
CA PHE A 10 -2.69 19.89 20.82
C PHE A 10 -2.97 18.37 20.85
N LEU A 11 -2.29 17.58 20.02
CA LEU A 11 -2.53 16.13 19.93
C LEU A 11 -2.45 15.41 21.29
N ARG A 12 -1.63 15.91 22.21
CA ARG A 12 -1.50 15.36 23.57
C ARG A 12 -2.86 15.20 24.23
N ASP A 13 -3.76 16.15 24.03
CA ASP A 13 -5.06 16.19 24.70
C ASP A 13 -6.11 15.32 23.97
N TRP A 14 -5.83 14.91 22.72
CA TRP A 14 -6.70 14.06 21.88
C TRP A 14 -6.24 12.61 21.80
N TRP A 15 -5.16 12.26 22.49
CA TRP A 15 -4.67 10.89 22.60
C TRP A 15 -4.43 10.53 24.06
N TYR A 16 -4.94 9.37 24.47
CA TYR A 16 -4.64 8.79 25.76
C TYR A 16 -3.33 8.00 25.66
N PHE A 17 -2.32 8.42 26.41
CA PHE A 17 -1.05 7.71 26.57
C PHE A 17 -1.06 7.00 27.91
N SER A 18 -1.01 5.66 27.92
CA SER A 18 -0.96 4.89 29.17
C SER A 18 0.35 5.15 29.92
N ASP A 19 0.26 5.40 31.22
CA ASP A 19 1.40 5.56 32.14
C ASP A 19 1.96 4.21 32.64
N SER A 20 1.42 3.08 32.20
CA SER A 20 1.86 1.75 32.63
C SER A 20 3.31 1.48 32.21
N GLN A 21 4.24 1.73 33.12
CA GLN A 21 5.63 1.27 33.11
C GLN A 21 5.67 -0.26 33.07
N ILE A 22 5.70 -0.86 31.89
CA ILE A 22 6.22 -2.22 31.71
C ILE A 22 7.06 -2.23 30.44
N GLN A 23 8.26 -2.80 30.59
CA GLN A 23 9.45 -2.75 29.74
C GLN A 23 9.34 -3.42 28.36
N ASP A 24 8.14 -3.56 27.79
CA ASP A 24 7.99 -4.03 26.42
C ASP A 24 7.60 -2.87 25.50
N SER A 25 8.35 -2.77 24.40
CA SER A 25 8.14 -1.82 23.33
C SER A 25 6.66 -1.72 22.94
N HIS A 26 6.20 -0.50 22.67
CA HIS A 26 4.87 -0.09 22.17
C HIS A 26 3.91 0.50 23.22
N ILE A 27 4.21 1.71 23.68
CA ILE A 27 3.23 2.59 24.35
C ILE A 27 2.12 2.91 23.35
N TYR A 28 0.97 2.29 23.56
CA TYR A 28 -0.18 2.34 22.67
C TYR A 28 -1.01 3.61 22.94
N ALA A 29 -0.78 4.68 22.17
CA ALA A 29 -1.68 5.84 22.19
C ALA A 29 -3.06 5.45 21.69
N ILE A 30 -4.11 5.78 22.44
CA ILE A 30 -5.52 5.50 22.09
C ILE A 30 -6.19 6.83 21.71
N PRO A 31 -6.80 6.96 20.53
CA PRO A 31 -7.37 8.22 20.08
C PRO A 31 -8.67 8.54 20.85
N ILE A 32 -8.83 9.77 21.30
CA ILE A 32 -10.06 10.25 21.95
C ILE A 32 -11.01 10.74 20.85
N ARG A 33 -11.81 9.83 20.30
CA ARG A 33 -12.65 10.10 19.13
C ARG A 33 -13.85 10.99 19.44
N LEU A 34 -13.97 12.09 18.69
CA LEU A 34 -15.21 12.87 18.65
C LEU A 34 -16.42 12.00 18.28
N GLY A 35 -17.52 12.17 19.00
CA GLY A 35 -18.76 11.42 18.80
C GLY A 35 -18.77 10.01 19.39
N PHE A 36 -17.64 9.53 19.92
CA PHE A 36 -17.59 8.23 20.58
C PHE A 36 -18.42 8.25 21.86
N GLN A 37 -19.21 7.20 22.05
CA GLN A 37 -20.12 7.06 23.17
C GLN A 37 -20.04 5.66 23.78
N VAL A 38 -20.12 5.58 25.10
CA VAL A 38 -20.04 4.33 25.86
C VAL A 38 -21.16 4.30 26.90
N ALA A 39 -21.95 3.23 26.88
CA ALA A 39 -22.89 2.93 27.96
C ALA A 39 -22.14 2.24 29.11
N LEU A 40 -22.30 2.77 30.32
CA LEU A 40 -21.68 2.29 31.53
C LEU A 40 -22.66 1.41 32.32
N LYS A 41 -22.14 0.44 33.07
CA LYS A 41 -22.91 -0.24 34.13
C LYS A 41 -23.37 0.86 35.09
N LEU A 42 -24.69 0.99 35.35
CA LEU A 42 -25.42 2.07 36.06
C LEU A 42 -26.30 2.98 35.15
N ASN A 43 -26.62 2.57 33.91
CA ASN A 43 -27.46 3.33 32.98
C ASN A 43 -26.94 4.75 32.69
N LEU A 44 -25.62 4.94 32.83
CA LEU A 44 -24.94 6.18 32.47
C LEU A 44 -24.39 6.06 31.05
N ILE A 45 -24.48 7.13 30.27
CA ILE A 45 -23.89 7.20 28.93
C ILE A 45 -22.88 8.34 28.94
N ILE A 46 -21.63 8.05 28.59
CA ILE A 46 -20.62 9.08 28.35
C ILE A 46 -20.41 9.27 26.86
N ARG A 47 -20.33 10.54 26.43
CA ARG A 47 -20.07 10.94 25.05
C ARG A 47 -18.90 11.93 24.99
N ILE A 48 -18.05 11.75 24.00
CA ILE A 48 -16.96 12.68 23.67
C ILE A 48 -17.49 13.70 22.66
N VAL A 49 -17.37 14.98 23.01
CA VAL A 49 -17.85 16.12 22.22
C VAL A 49 -16.75 17.16 22.04
N ARG A 50 -16.98 18.12 21.15
CA ARG A 50 -16.10 19.28 21.03
C ARG A 50 -16.37 20.21 22.22
N ASN A 51 -15.32 20.64 22.90
CA ASN A 51 -15.45 21.66 23.93
C ASN A 51 -15.52 23.04 23.24
N LEU A 52 -16.61 23.79 23.46
CA LEU A 52 -16.82 25.10 22.83
C LEU A 52 -16.01 26.21 23.52
N GLU A 53 -15.73 26.07 24.83
CA GLU A 53 -14.91 27.03 25.58
C GLU A 53 -13.42 26.87 25.24
N ASN A 54 -12.98 25.63 25.00
CA ASN A 54 -11.61 25.35 24.59
C ASN A 54 -11.59 24.22 23.53
N PRO A 55 -11.65 24.56 22.23
CA PRO A 55 -11.68 23.59 21.14
C PRO A 55 -10.46 22.67 21.04
N ASN A 56 -9.36 23.02 21.71
CA ASN A 56 -8.10 22.28 21.68
C ASN A 56 -8.09 21.07 22.62
N ILE A 57 -9.04 20.99 23.56
CA ILE A 57 -9.19 19.85 24.46
C ILE A 57 -10.52 19.13 24.21
N PRO A 58 -10.60 17.81 24.44
CA PRO A 58 -11.85 17.09 24.35
C PRO A 58 -12.84 17.53 25.43
N GLY A 59 -14.11 17.61 25.04
CA GLY A 59 -15.22 17.76 25.97
C GLY A 59 -15.86 16.40 26.26
N PHE A 60 -16.34 16.22 27.48
CA PHE A 60 -17.03 15.00 27.90
C PHE A 60 -18.38 15.37 28.51
N ILE A 61 -19.43 14.69 28.05
CA ILE A 61 -20.76 14.77 28.62
C ILE A 61 -21.11 13.38 29.15
N CYS A 62 -21.54 13.31 30.41
CA CYS A 62 -22.16 12.13 30.97
C CYS A 62 -23.66 12.41 31.17
N GLU A 63 -24.49 11.43 30.86
CA GLU A 63 -25.95 11.47 31.00
C GLU A 63 -26.44 10.26 31.78
N GLY A 64 -27.48 10.42 32.59
CA GLY A 64 -28.12 9.33 33.33
C GLY A 64 -29.38 9.83 34.05
N GLU A 65 -30.43 9.00 34.14
CA GLU A 65 -31.69 9.35 34.80
C GLU A 65 -32.29 10.71 34.36
N GLY A 66 -32.16 11.06 33.07
CA GLY A 66 -32.69 12.31 32.51
C GLY A 66 -31.89 13.58 32.83
N ILE A 67 -30.74 13.49 33.50
CA ILE A 67 -29.83 14.61 33.78
C ILE A 67 -28.50 14.49 33.03
N ASN A 68 -27.83 15.63 32.79
CA ASN A 68 -26.51 15.68 32.15
C ASN A 68 -25.47 16.44 33.00
N SER A 69 -24.19 16.15 32.78
CA SER A 69 -23.07 16.80 33.50
C SER A 69 -22.76 18.23 33.04
N GLY A 70 -23.35 18.67 31.91
CA GLY A 70 -22.73 19.69 31.07
C GLY A 70 -21.44 19.18 30.40
N VAL A 71 -20.80 20.03 29.62
CA VAL A 71 -19.51 19.73 28.97
C VAL A 71 -18.38 19.95 29.98
N LEU A 72 -17.62 18.90 30.30
CA LEU A 72 -16.46 18.98 31.19
C LEU A 72 -15.17 18.54 30.46
N SER A 73 -14.02 19.02 30.91
CA SER A 73 -12.70 18.73 30.31
C SER A 73 -12.12 17.35 30.65
N SER A 74 -12.80 16.57 31.49
CA SER A 74 -12.37 15.25 31.95
C SER A 74 -13.53 14.28 31.99
N SER A 75 -13.32 13.08 31.44
CA SER A 75 -14.28 11.99 31.50
C SER A 75 -14.58 11.58 32.94
N SER A 76 -13.57 11.54 33.82
CA SER A 76 -13.77 11.29 35.25
C SER A 76 -14.66 12.36 35.88
N ALA A 77 -14.47 13.63 35.54
CA ALA A 77 -15.29 14.70 36.08
C ALA A 77 -16.75 14.58 35.63
N ALA A 78 -16.99 14.30 34.34
CA ALA A 78 -18.34 14.08 33.80
C ALA A 78 -19.07 12.93 34.49
N ILE A 79 -18.40 11.77 34.59
CA ILE A 79 -18.99 10.57 35.20
C ILE A 79 -19.30 10.81 36.68
N ASN A 80 -18.33 11.28 37.46
CA ASN A 80 -18.50 11.45 38.89
C ASN A 80 -19.51 12.55 39.24
N THR A 81 -19.66 13.57 38.39
CA THR A 81 -20.70 14.60 38.54
C THR A 81 -22.09 14.00 38.43
N ILE A 82 -22.35 13.19 37.40
CA ILE A 82 -23.67 12.54 37.27
C ILE A 82 -23.87 11.47 38.32
N TYR A 83 -22.87 10.66 38.60
CA TYR A 83 -22.95 9.64 39.63
C TYR A 83 -23.34 10.24 40.99
N GLY A 84 -22.71 11.34 41.41
CA GLY A 84 -23.05 12.03 42.66
C GLY A 84 -24.46 12.63 42.68
N ARG A 85 -24.96 13.11 41.53
CA ARG A 85 -26.33 13.63 41.39
C ARG A 85 -27.39 12.52 41.43
N VAL A 86 -27.14 11.39 40.78
CA VAL A 86 -28.09 10.25 40.70
C VAL A 86 -28.13 9.45 42.01
N PHE A 87 -26.96 9.10 42.56
CA PHE A 87 -26.85 8.18 43.71
C PHE A 87 -26.56 8.89 45.04
N GLY A 88 -26.46 10.22 45.02
CA GLY A 88 -26.16 11.07 46.16
C GLY A 88 -24.67 11.15 46.51
N ASN A 89 -24.22 12.34 46.93
CA ASN A 89 -22.83 12.64 47.31
C ASN A 89 -22.31 11.91 48.58
N LYS A 90 -23.04 10.92 49.10
CA LYS A 90 -22.64 10.14 50.30
C LYS A 90 -21.57 9.10 50.00
N SER A 91 -21.40 8.72 48.74
CA SER A 91 -20.41 7.75 48.27
C SER A 91 -19.05 8.43 48.05
N LYS A 92 -17.99 7.94 48.70
CA LYS A 92 -16.59 8.32 48.40
C LYS A 92 -16.06 7.66 47.12
N THR A 93 -16.87 6.87 46.43
CA THR A 93 -16.46 6.13 45.24
C THR A 93 -16.24 7.08 44.08
N LYS A 94 -15.02 7.07 43.52
CA LYS A 94 -14.69 7.81 42.30
C LYS A 94 -14.41 6.83 41.17
N TYR A 95 -15.03 7.07 40.03
CA TYR A 95 -14.86 6.26 38.83
C TYR A 95 -13.78 6.89 37.93
N PRO A 96 -12.70 6.16 37.60
CA PRO A 96 -11.69 6.61 36.66
C PRO A 96 -12.23 6.64 35.23
N GLY A 97 -12.25 7.81 34.59
CA GLY A 97 -12.85 8.00 33.28
C GLY A 97 -12.21 7.18 32.16
N ALA A 98 -10.88 7.01 32.16
CA ALA A 98 -10.19 6.16 31.18
C ALA A 98 -10.64 4.69 31.28
N THR A 99 -10.80 4.17 32.51
CA THR A 99 -11.31 2.82 32.74
C THR A 99 -12.76 2.70 32.27
N MET A 100 -13.60 3.69 32.59
CA MET A 100 -15.01 3.70 32.19
C MET A 100 -15.21 3.83 30.68
N LEU A 101 -14.31 4.54 29.99
CA LEU A 101 -14.28 4.61 28.52
C LEU A 101 -13.78 3.32 27.85
N GLY A 102 -13.33 2.34 28.62
CA GLY A 102 -12.86 1.06 28.10
C GLY A 102 -11.42 1.06 27.59
N PHE A 103 -10.57 2.00 28.03
CA PHE A 103 -9.16 2.08 27.57
C PHE A 103 -8.25 0.94 28.07
N HIS A 104 -8.81 -0.01 28.80
CA HIS A 104 -8.17 -1.26 29.23
C HIS A 104 -8.73 -2.48 28.49
N ASN A 105 -9.81 -2.32 27.71
CA ASN A 105 -10.50 -3.41 27.03
C ASN A 105 -10.00 -3.52 25.58
N PRO A 106 -9.37 -4.63 25.17
CA PRO A 106 -8.81 -4.79 23.83
C PRO A 106 -9.82 -4.60 22.70
N TYR A 107 -11.07 -5.08 22.87
CA TYR A 107 -12.13 -4.91 21.88
C TYR A 107 -12.49 -3.44 21.70
N MET A 108 -12.65 -2.69 22.80
CA MET A 108 -12.91 -1.24 22.74
C MET A 108 -11.76 -0.49 22.07
N ILE A 109 -10.52 -0.81 22.45
CA ILE A 109 -9.32 -0.22 21.84
C ILE A 109 -9.30 -0.49 20.33
N GLN A 110 -9.60 -1.71 19.89
CA GLN A 110 -9.63 -2.05 18.46
C GLN A 110 -10.69 -1.23 17.70
N GLN A 111 -11.89 -1.06 18.27
CA GLN A 111 -12.92 -0.18 17.68
C GLN A 111 -12.44 1.27 17.56
N MET A 112 -11.74 1.78 18.58
CA MET A 112 -11.16 3.13 18.56
C MET A 112 -9.98 3.26 17.60
N LEU A 113 -9.28 2.17 17.28
CA LEU A 113 -8.17 2.15 16.33
C LEU A 113 -8.61 1.88 14.89
N ASN A 114 -9.91 1.66 14.64
CA ASN A 114 -10.40 1.43 13.29
C ASN A 114 -10.12 2.62 12.36
N ASN A 115 -9.51 2.39 11.19
CA ASN A 115 -9.04 3.43 10.26
C ASN A 115 -8.04 4.43 10.89
N VAL A 116 -7.06 3.94 11.66
CA VAL A 116 -5.95 4.75 12.19
C VAL A 116 -4.64 4.29 11.55
N ASP A 117 -4.09 5.11 10.65
CA ASP A 117 -2.89 4.78 9.88
C ASP A 117 -1.58 5.08 10.63
N PHE A 118 -1.63 6.05 11.54
CA PHE A 118 -0.49 6.45 12.37
C PHE A 118 -0.95 6.68 13.80
N ARG A 119 -0.19 6.12 14.74
CA ARG A 119 -0.41 6.30 16.17
C ARG A 119 0.73 7.14 16.73
N PRO A 120 0.43 8.33 17.28
CA PRO A 120 1.42 9.13 17.97
C PRO A 120 2.09 8.34 19.09
N PHE A 121 3.32 8.68 19.39
CA PHE A 121 4.06 8.11 20.51
C PHE A 121 4.94 9.18 21.12
N THR A 122 5.53 8.87 22.27
CA THR A 122 6.33 9.84 23.01
C THR A 122 7.79 9.40 23.10
N ILE A 123 8.68 10.37 23.00
CA ILE A 123 10.10 10.22 23.33
C ILE A 123 10.44 11.18 24.48
N CYS A 124 11.50 10.87 25.23
CA CYS A 124 11.99 11.72 26.31
C CYS A 124 13.42 12.14 25.99
N LEU A 125 13.65 13.45 25.84
CA LEU A 125 14.96 14.04 25.56
C LEU A 125 15.17 15.25 26.46
N TYR A 126 16.34 15.34 27.11
CA TYR A 126 16.67 16.45 28.03
C TYR A 126 15.62 16.70 29.14
N GLY A 127 14.93 15.64 29.59
CA GLY A 127 13.83 15.76 30.56
C GLY A 127 12.51 16.29 29.97
N ILE A 128 12.44 16.50 28.65
CA ILE A 128 11.26 16.96 27.92
C ILE A 128 10.57 15.73 27.29
N LYS A 129 9.28 15.57 27.57
CA LYS A 129 8.43 14.59 26.89
C LYS A 129 7.92 15.19 25.58
N ILE A 130 8.41 14.65 24.46
CA ILE A 130 8.09 15.08 23.10
C ILE A 130 7.10 14.09 22.49
N PHE A 131 6.03 14.62 21.92
CA PHE A 131 4.95 13.88 21.27
C PHE A 131 5.17 13.88 19.76
N MET A 132 5.36 12.70 19.19
CA MET A 132 5.56 12.50 17.76
C MET A 132 4.21 12.47 17.07
N ALA A 133 3.89 13.52 16.30
CA ALA A 133 2.59 13.70 15.65
C ALA A 133 2.52 13.00 14.30
N SER A 134 3.62 13.03 13.55
CA SER A 134 3.74 12.38 12.26
C SER A 134 5.19 11.99 12.00
N ILE A 135 5.37 10.87 11.31
CA ILE A 135 6.64 10.43 10.77
C ILE A 135 6.48 10.30 9.26
N PRO A 136 7.37 10.92 8.47
CA PRO A 136 7.23 10.94 7.04
C PRO A 136 7.63 9.59 6.43
N ASP A 137 7.17 9.40 5.20
CA ASP A 137 7.43 8.21 4.39
C ASP A 137 8.52 8.48 3.33
N ASN A 138 9.34 9.51 3.54
CA ASN A 138 10.33 9.95 2.58
C ASN A 138 11.64 10.30 3.31
N ASN A 139 12.75 10.19 2.58
CA ASN A 139 14.08 10.42 3.15
C ASN A 139 14.38 11.89 3.46
N ASN A 140 13.49 12.81 3.05
CA ASN A 140 13.69 14.25 3.18
C ASN A 140 13.00 14.84 4.41
N TYR A 141 12.44 13.99 5.28
CA TYR A 141 11.70 14.35 6.48
C TYR A 141 10.45 15.23 6.24
N GLU A 142 9.99 15.33 4.99
CA GLU A 142 8.87 16.18 4.59
C GLU A 142 7.55 15.61 5.14
N GLY A 143 6.87 16.41 5.99
CA GLY A 143 5.67 15.99 6.72
C GLY A 143 5.94 15.49 8.15
N PHE A 144 7.19 15.56 8.63
CA PHE A 144 7.50 15.30 10.04
C PHE A 144 6.91 16.38 10.94
N ALA A 145 6.32 15.97 12.07
CA ALA A 145 5.84 16.90 13.08
C ALA A 145 5.92 16.33 14.49
N SER A 146 6.20 17.20 15.45
CA SER A 146 6.25 16.87 16.87
C SER A 146 5.78 18.04 17.73
N SER A 147 5.32 17.75 18.94
CA SER A 147 4.88 18.76 19.90
C SER A 147 5.42 18.48 21.29
N PHE A 148 5.64 19.53 22.07
CA PHE A 148 5.94 19.38 23.50
C PHE A 148 5.59 20.64 24.28
N MET A 149 5.60 20.51 25.60
CA MET A 149 5.25 21.59 26.52
C MET A 149 6.51 22.28 27.03
N TYR A 150 6.56 23.60 26.91
CA TYR A 150 7.66 24.39 27.47
C TYR A 150 7.19 25.79 27.87
N LYS A 151 7.93 26.45 28.75
CA LYS A 151 7.63 27.83 29.16
C LYS A 151 8.20 28.82 28.15
N TYR A 152 7.34 29.64 27.54
CA TYR A 152 7.74 30.76 26.70
C TYR A 152 7.25 32.06 27.36
N LYS A 153 8.17 33.02 27.57
CA LYS A 153 7.88 34.27 28.31
C LYS A 153 7.15 34.00 29.63
N GLN A 154 7.64 33.03 30.40
CA GLN A 154 7.10 32.58 31.70
C GLN A 154 5.70 31.93 31.68
N LYS A 155 5.02 31.87 30.52
CA LYS A 155 3.73 31.18 30.37
C LYS A 155 3.92 29.78 29.80
N GLN A 156 3.15 28.83 30.31
CA GLN A 156 3.13 27.48 29.76
C GLN A 156 2.62 27.51 28.32
N SER A 157 3.39 26.95 27.40
CA SER A 157 3.12 27.02 25.96
C SER A 157 3.27 25.64 25.32
N VAL A 158 2.58 25.45 24.20
CA VAL A 158 2.82 24.31 23.30
C VAL A 158 3.84 24.74 22.27
N ILE A 159 4.95 24.03 22.18
CA ILE A 159 5.90 24.14 21.09
C ILE A 159 5.50 23.10 20.04
N TRP A 160 5.23 23.56 18.83
CA TRP A 160 4.91 22.73 17.67
C TRP A 160 6.06 22.84 16.66
N GLN A 161 6.58 21.69 16.26
CA GLN A 161 7.66 21.56 15.30
C GLN A 161 7.14 20.86 14.05
N LYS A 162 7.41 21.40 12.87
CA LYS A 162 6.96 20.82 11.60
C LYS A 162 7.99 21.04 10.51
N ILE A 163 8.17 20.04 9.65
CA ILE A 163 8.97 20.12 8.43
C ILE A 163 8.03 20.08 7.23
N GLU A 164 8.06 21.13 6.43
CA GLU A 164 7.20 21.27 5.24
C GLU A 164 7.88 22.17 4.21
N GLY A 165 7.81 21.78 2.92
CA GLY A 165 8.47 22.48 1.83
C GLY A 165 9.99 22.56 1.99
N GLY A 166 10.62 21.61 2.68
CA GLY A 166 12.04 21.65 3.03
C GLY A 166 12.42 22.70 4.09
N LEU A 167 11.43 23.34 4.73
CA LEU A 167 11.64 24.29 5.82
C LEU A 167 11.32 23.66 7.17
N PHE A 168 12.15 23.95 8.16
CA PHE A 168 11.92 23.63 9.55
C PHE A 168 11.19 24.79 10.20
N SER A 169 10.06 24.52 10.83
CA SER A 169 9.23 25.52 11.50
C SER A 169 9.02 25.20 12.97
N ILE A 170 9.05 26.24 13.79
CA ILE A 170 8.68 26.18 15.21
C ILE A 170 7.56 27.18 15.43
N SER A 171 6.39 26.69 15.84
CA SER A 171 5.23 27.50 16.19
C SER A 171 4.96 27.37 17.68
N ILE A 172 4.75 28.51 18.35
CA ILE A 172 4.49 28.57 19.79
C ILE A 172 3.03 28.94 20.00
N PHE A 173 2.31 28.13 20.77
CA PHE A 173 0.90 28.37 21.10
C PHE A 173 0.71 28.65 22.59
N GLN A 174 -0.12 29.64 22.90
CA GLN A 174 -0.61 29.97 24.25
C GLN A 174 -2.12 30.11 24.20
N ASP A 175 -2.81 29.54 25.18
CA ASP A 175 -4.28 29.60 25.30
C ASP A 175 -5.03 29.17 24.02
N GLY A 176 -4.40 28.32 23.20
CA GLY A 176 -4.98 27.83 21.95
C GLY A 176 -4.58 28.60 20.69
N GLU A 177 -3.97 29.78 20.83
CA GLU A 177 -3.62 30.64 19.71
C GLU A 177 -2.12 30.65 19.44
N MET A 178 -1.75 30.78 18.16
CA MET A 178 -0.35 30.88 17.76
C MET A 178 0.18 32.28 18.10
N VAL A 179 1.15 32.37 19.01
CA VAL A 179 1.72 33.65 19.46
C VAL A 179 3.03 34.00 18.76
N LYS A 180 3.73 33.00 18.20
CA LYS A 180 4.98 33.21 17.47
C LYS A 180 5.27 32.04 16.54
N GLN A 181 5.90 32.33 15.41
CA GLN A 181 6.43 31.35 14.49
C GLN A 181 7.86 31.72 14.07
N PHE A 182 8.69 30.70 13.90
CA PHE A 182 10.05 30.77 13.37
C PHE A 182 10.17 29.76 12.24
N GLN A 183 10.97 30.09 11.23
CA GLN A 183 11.23 29.22 10.09
C GLN A 183 12.69 29.36 9.65
N ASP A 184 13.28 28.24 9.24
CA ASP A 184 14.63 28.19 8.67
C ASP A 184 14.80 26.92 7.81
N ILE A 185 15.92 26.80 7.13
CA ILE A 185 16.27 25.64 6.30
C ILE A 185 16.88 24.48 7.12
N THR A 186 17.27 24.72 8.38
CA THR A 186 17.78 23.66 9.27
C THR A 186 17.15 23.69 10.66
N ALA A 187 17.07 22.53 11.31
CA ALA A 187 16.58 22.38 12.68
C ALA A 187 17.37 23.23 13.69
N SER A 188 18.70 23.27 13.59
CA SER A 188 19.54 24.04 14.50
C SER A 188 19.31 25.55 14.32
N SER A 189 19.31 26.03 13.08
CA SER A 189 19.12 27.45 12.79
C SER A 189 17.77 27.96 13.27
N VAL A 190 16.66 27.21 13.04
CA VAL A 190 15.35 27.62 13.55
C VAL A 190 15.29 27.62 15.08
N TRP A 191 15.96 26.68 15.74
CA TRP A 191 16.03 26.64 17.21
C TRP A 191 16.84 27.81 17.79
N ASP A 192 17.96 28.17 17.16
CA ASP A 192 18.79 29.31 17.56
C ASP A 192 17.98 30.63 17.54
N GLN A 193 17.12 30.82 16.53
CA GLN A 193 16.24 31.99 16.44
C GLN A 193 15.28 32.10 17.65
N THR A 194 14.84 30.98 18.23
CA THR A 194 13.90 30.99 19.36
C THR A 194 14.51 31.55 20.63
N ASN A 195 15.85 31.47 20.78
CA ASN A 195 16.58 31.73 22.02
C ASN A 195 16.13 30.88 23.22
N LEU A 196 15.38 29.80 22.99
CA LEU A 196 14.95 28.83 24.01
C LEU A 196 15.89 27.62 23.98
N LEU A 197 15.98 26.90 25.10
CA LEU A 197 16.66 25.59 25.17
C LEU A 197 18.08 25.60 24.57
N ARG A 198 18.84 26.69 24.74
CA ARG A 198 20.17 26.91 24.15
C ARG A 198 21.21 25.82 24.47
N ASN A 199 20.98 25.04 25.53
CA ASN A 199 21.86 23.95 25.93
C ASN A 199 21.54 22.62 25.23
N CYS A 200 20.50 22.59 24.39
CA CYS A 200 20.03 21.39 23.70
C CYS A 200 20.35 21.50 22.20
N ASN A 201 20.62 20.36 21.56
CA ASN A 201 20.82 20.35 20.12
C ASN A 201 19.45 20.49 19.41
N GLY A 202 19.34 21.43 18.46
CA GLY A 202 18.09 21.67 17.73
C GLY A 202 17.58 20.46 16.95
N VAL A 203 18.48 19.64 16.40
CA VAL A 203 18.12 18.39 15.71
C VAL A 203 17.54 17.36 16.70
N ASP A 204 18.11 17.27 17.89
CA ASP A 204 17.62 16.39 18.95
C ASP A 204 16.26 16.87 19.48
N LEU A 205 16.05 18.18 19.60
CA LEU A 205 14.75 18.75 20.00
C LEU A 205 13.62 18.46 19.00
N PHE A 206 13.94 18.39 17.70
CA PHE A 206 12.97 17.89 16.72
C PHE A 206 12.64 16.41 16.95
N GLY A 207 13.57 15.63 17.51
CA GLY A 207 13.40 14.20 17.81
C GLY A 207 13.73 13.30 16.63
N ILE A 208 14.17 13.85 15.49
CA ILE A 208 14.40 13.10 14.24
C ILE A 208 15.43 11.99 14.45
N ASN A 209 16.55 12.29 15.11
CA ASN A 209 17.64 11.34 15.31
C ASN A 209 17.40 10.36 16.47
N HIS A 210 16.28 10.46 17.18
CA HIS A 210 16.00 9.58 18.32
C HIS A 210 15.90 8.11 17.84
N PRO A 211 16.56 7.14 18.49
CA PRO A 211 16.59 5.74 18.03
C PRO A 211 15.20 5.13 17.78
N LEU A 212 14.23 5.42 18.66
CA LEU A 212 12.84 4.97 18.47
C LEU A 212 12.16 5.61 17.25
N VAL A 213 12.45 6.88 16.95
CA VAL A 213 11.89 7.58 15.79
C VAL A 213 12.49 7.02 14.51
N GLN A 214 13.81 6.80 14.49
CA GLN A 214 14.51 6.16 13.38
C GLN A 214 14.04 4.73 13.14
N PHE A 215 13.82 3.95 14.20
CA PHE A 215 13.21 2.62 14.11
C PHE A 215 11.81 2.67 13.49
N LYS A 216 10.94 3.59 13.97
CA LYS A 216 9.58 3.74 13.45
C LYS A 216 9.54 4.26 12.01
N PHE A 217 10.48 5.14 11.66
CA PHE A 217 10.67 5.60 10.29
C PHE A 217 11.06 4.43 9.38
N LYS A 218 12.04 3.61 9.79
CA LYS A 218 12.47 2.43 9.03
C LYS A 218 11.35 1.40 8.89
N GLU A 219 10.64 1.07 9.97
CA GLU A 219 9.48 0.15 9.94
C GLU A 219 8.40 0.62 8.94
N ARG A 220 8.10 1.92 8.94
CA ARG A 220 7.11 2.52 8.04
C ARG A 220 7.60 2.57 6.59
N TYR A 221 8.87 2.92 6.38
CA TYR A 221 9.52 2.92 5.08
C TYR A 221 9.52 1.52 4.47
N GLU A 222 9.93 0.50 5.22
CA GLU A 222 9.95 -0.91 4.76
C GLU A 222 8.55 -1.42 4.40
N ARG A 223 7.51 -0.98 5.12
CA ARG A 223 6.12 -1.32 4.79
C ARG A 223 5.64 -0.68 3.48
N LEU A 224 6.04 0.55 3.19
CA LEU A 224 5.59 1.30 2.00
C LEU A 224 6.47 1.06 0.77
N PHE A 225 7.71 0.63 0.98
CA PHE A 225 8.70 0.37 -0.05
C PHE A 225 9.27 -1.04 0.10
N PRO A 226 8.41 -2.06 0.06
CA PRO A 226 8.88 -3.41 0.20
C PRO A 226 9.61 -3.84 -1.08
N LYS A 227 10.52 -4.82 -0.95
CA LYS A 227 11.14 -5.46 -2.13
C LYS A 227 10.15 -6.34 -2.88
N THR A 228 9.13 -6.83 -2.19
CA THR A 228 8.06 -7.65 -2.76
C THR A 228 6.73 -7.25 -2.14
N CYS A 229 5.63 -7.33 -2.88
CA CYS A 229 4.29 -7.12 -2.36
C CYS A 229 3.36 -8.26 -2.77
N THR A 230 2.16 -8.26 -2.20
CA THR A 230 1.15 -9.27 -2.47
C THR A 230 0.05 -8.71 -3.36
N LEU A 231 -0.86 -9.58 -3.80
CA LEU A 231 -2.04 -9.19 -4.56
C LEU A 231 -2.93 -8.20 -3.81
N ASP A 232 -2.96 -8.29 -2.47
CA ASP A 232 -3.72 -7.36 -1.62
C ASP A 232 -3.15 -5.92 -1.69
N ASP A 233 -1.89 -5.78 -2.09
CA ASP A 233 -1.21 -4.49 -2.22
C ASP A 233 -1.42 -3.82 -3.59
N TRP A 234 -2.04 -4.50 -4.56
CA TRP A 234 -2.19 -3.96 -5.93
C TRP A 234 -3.02 -2.68 -6.00
N ASN A 235 -3.97 -2.50 -5.07
CA ASN A 235 -4.78 -1.28 -4.96
C ASN A 235 -4.03 -0.14 -4.25
N HIS A 236 -2.88 -0.40 -3.65
CA HIS A 236 -2.07 0.61 -2.99
C HIS A 236 -1.14 1.28 -4.01
N GLU A 237 -1.65 2.33 -4.66
CA GLU A 237 -0.95 3.05 -5.73
C GLU A 237 0.50 3.38 -5.39
N ARG A 238 0.78 3.80 -4.15
CA ARG A 238 2.12 4.15 -3.70
C ARG A 238 3.10 2.97 -3.69
N ILE A 239 2.64 1.80 -3.22
CA ILE A 239 3.43 0.56 -3.22
C ILE A 239 3.71 0.16 -4.68
N MET A 240 2.67 0.13 -5.51
CA MET A 240 2.82 -0.31 -6.91
C MET A 240 3.66 0.65 -7.75
N ARG A 241 3.55 1.97 -7.53
CA ARG A 241 4.42 2.98 -8.14
C ARG A 241 5.87 2.82 -7.69
N HIS A 242 6.11 2.39 -6.46
CA HIS A 242 7.46 2.02 -6.02
C HIS A 242 7.99 0.78 -6.74
N MET A 243 7.19 -0.28 -6.83
CA MET A 243 7.56 -1.50 -7.56
C MET A 243 7.91 -1.20 -9.02
N PHE A 244 7.12 -0.35 -9.69
CA PHE A 244 7.44 0.13 -11.03
C PHE A 244 8.80 0.86 -11.08
N LYS A 245 9.04 1.80 -10.14
CA LYS A 245 10.31 2.55 -10.07
C LYS A 245 11.51 1.63 -9.86
N LEU A 246 11.36 0.58 -9.04
CA LEU A 246 12.41 -0.39 -8.76
C LEU A 246 12.72 -1.28 -9.95
N TYR A 247 11.69 -1.87 -10.57
CA TYR A 247 11.87 -2.97 -11.51
C TYR A 247 11.73 -2.58 -12.98
N LEU A 248 10.83 -1.67 -13.35
CA LEU A 248 10.48 -1.39 -14.74
C LEU A 248 10.95 -0.04 -15.28
N LYS A 249 11.07 1.00 -14.44
CA LYS A 249 11.29 2.39 -14.89
C LYS A 249 12.49 2.57 -15.84
N LYS A 250 13.55 1.76 -15.68
CA LYS A 250 14.76 1.84 -16.53
C LYS A 250 14.63 1.07 -17.85
N HIS A 251 13.57 0.30 -18.04
CA HIS A 251 13.44 -0.69 -19.11
C HIS A 251 12.20 -0.53 -19.99
N VAL A 252 11.26 0.33 -19.59
CA VAL A 252 10.00 0.61 -20.32
C VAL A 252 10.08 2.00 -20.98
N PRO A 253 9.40 2.24 -22.12
CA PRO A 253 9.29 3.57 -22.74
C PRO A 253 8.78 4.65 -21.76
N ARG A 254 8.93 5.93 -22.12
CA ARG A 254 8.63 7.14 -21.29
C ARG A 254 7.17 7.31 -20.83
N ASN A 255 6.33 6.27 -20.89
CA ASN A 255 4.94 6.27 -20.43
C ASN A 255 4.87 5.71 -19.00
N GLU A 256 4.89 6.59 -17.99
CA GLU A 256 4.87 6.21 -16.57
C GLU A 256 3.57 5.52 -16.13
N ASP A 257 2.51 5.52 -16.92
CA ASP A 257 1.20 4.92 -16.57
C ASP A 257 0.98 3.54 -17.19
N LEU A 258 1.93 3.06 -17.99
CA LEU A 258 1.78 1.81 -18.73
C LEU A 258 1.66 0.59 -17.80
N TRP A 259 2.47 0.55 -16.74
CA TRP A 259 2.39 -0.52 -15.72
C TRP A 259 1.02 -0.55 -15.05
N HIS A 260 0.45 0.62 -14.77
CA HIS A 260 -0.84 0.73 -14.12
C HIS A 260 -1.95 0.17 -15.03
N ARG A 261 -1.91 0.46 -16.34
CA ARG A 261 -2.87 -0.09 -17.30
C ARG A 261 -2.80 -1.62 -17.39
N VAL A 262 -1.60 -2.20 -17.45
CA VAL A 262 -1.40 -3.66 -17.48
C VAL A 262 -1.99 -4.31 -16.24
N LEU A 263 -1.63 -3.82 -15.04
CA LEU A 263 -2.11 -4.39 -13.79
C LEU A 263 -3.61 -4.18 -13.59
N TYR A 264 -4.13 -3.01 -13.91
CA TYR A 264 -5.56 -2.71 -13.83
C TYR A 264 -6.37 -3.61 -14.76
N ARG A 265 -5.92 -3.83 -16.00
CA ARG A 265 -6.56 -4.77 -16.93
C ARG A 265 -6.61 -6.19 -16.34
N TRP A 266 -5.49 -6.67 -15.78
CA TRP A 266 -5.42 -8.03 -15.24
C TRP A 266 -6.26 -8.18 -13.97
N TYR A 267 -6.26 -7.17 -13.11
CA TYR A 267 -7.03 -7.15 -11.87
C TYR A 267 -8.54 -7.25 -12.14
N ASN A 268 -9.03 -6.54 -13.15
CA ASN A 268 -10.45 -6.52 -13.53
C ASN A 268 -10.87 -7.71 -14.41
N GLN A 269 -9.92 -8.49 -14.93
CA GLN A 269 -10.22 -9.71 -15.67
C GLN A 269 -10.69 -10.83 -14.71
N LYS A 270 -11.72 -11.58 -15.11
CA LYS A 270 -12.22 -12.73 -14.34
C LYS A 270 -11.18 -13.87 -14.22
N SER A 271 -10.47 -14.16 -15.30
CA SER A 271 -9.40 -15.15 -15.32
C SER A 271 -8.17 -14.61 -14.58
N THR A 272 -7.62 -15.45 -13.69
CA THR A 272 -6.34 -15.24 -13.01
C THR A 272 -5.13 -15.51 -13.89
N ILE A 273 -5.32 -16.22 -15.00
CA ILE A 273 -4.26 -16.64 -15.90
C ILE A 273 -4.16 -15.70 -17.10
N ILE A 274 -2.93 -15.36 -17.48
CA ILE A 274 -2.60 -14.67 -18.74
C ILE A 274 -1.43 -15.35 -19.44
N GLU A 275 -1.38 -15.24 -20.76
CA GLU A 275 -0.12 -15.37 -21.50
C GLU A 275 0.55 -13.99 -21.49
N ILE A 276 1.69 -13.90 -20.80
CA ILE A 276 2.26 -12.61 -20.39
C ILE A 276 2.67 -11.74 -21.58
N LYS A 277 3.20 -12.32 -22.67
CA LYS A 277 3.76 -11.54 -23.78
C LYS A 277 2.67 -10.83 -24.56
N SER A 278 1.65 -11.56 -25.02
CA SER A 278 0.47 -11.01 -25.69
C SER A 278 -0.28 -10.03 -24.79
N PHE A 279 -0.46 -10.38 -23.51
CA PHE A 279 -1.18 -9.54 -22.57
C PHE A 279 -0.54 -8.16 -22.37
N ILE A 280 0.80 -8.11 -22.31
CA ILE A 280 1.53 -6.84 -22.26
C ILE A 280 1.43 -6.12 -23.61
N CYS A 281 1.72 -6.79 -24.73
CA CYS A 281 1.71 -6.20 -26.07
C CYS A 281 0.38 -5.49 -26.40
N ASP A 282 -0.74 -6.11 -26.07
CA ASP A 282 -2.08 -5.53 -26.25
C ASP A 282 -2.26 -4.16 -25.58
N VAL A 283 -1.53 -3.87 -24.49
CA VAL A 283 -1.63 -2.60 -23.75
C VAL A 283 -0.70 -1.53 -24.34
N TYR A 284 0.32 -1.93 -25.11
CA TYR A 284 1.27 -1.00 -25.70
C TYR A 284 0.68 -0.24 -26.90
N ASN A 285 -0.42 -0.70 -27.50
CA ASN A 285 -1.19 -0.07 -28.61
C ASN A 285 -0.40 0.34 -29.87
N ASP A 286 0.92 0.34 -29.83
CA ASP A 286 1.84 0.65 -30.92
C ASP A 286 2.55 -0.63 -31.39
N ASN A 287 3.19 -0.59 -32.56
CA ASN A 287 4.10 -1.64 -33.07
C ASN A 287 5.37 -1.84 -32.18
N HIS A 288 5.25 -1.63 -30.87
CA HIS A 288 6.34 -1.74 -29.91
C HIS A 288 6.73 -3.20 -29.74
N GLU A 289 7.94 -3.52 -30.20
CA GLU A 289 8.55 -4.80 -29.93
C GLU A 289 9.18 -4.80 -28.53
N ILE A 290 8.61 -5.59 -27.62
CA ILE A 290 9.14 -5.78 -26.27
C ILE A 290 10.54 -6.39 -26.37
N SER A 291 11.55 -5.64 -25.94
CA SER A 291 12.93 -6.14 -25.92
C SER A 291 13.11 -7.25 -24.89
N ILE A 292 14.12 -8.11 -25.07
CA ILE A 292 14.46 -9.17 -24.09
C ILE A 292 14.71 -8.58 -22.69
N ARG A 293 15.33 -7.39 -22.60
CA ARG A 293 15.62 -6.72 -21.32
C ARG A 293 14.34 -6.23 -20.65
N GLU A 294 13.44 -5.63 -21.41
CA GLU A 294 12.14 -5.19 -20.94
C GLU A 294 11.29 -6.37 -20.46
N PHE A 295 11.26 -7.46 -21.23
CA PHE A 295 10.51 -8.66 -20.85
C PHE A 295 11.05 -9.30 -19.57
N ARG A 296 12.38 -9.35 -19.39
CA ARG A 296 13.00 -9.79 -18.12
C ARG A 296 12.60 -8.89 -16.96
N ALA A 297 12.57 -7.58 -17.15
CA ALA A 297 12.15 -6.63 -16.13
C ALA A 297 10.67 -6.84 -15.72
N TRP A 298 9.80 -7.13 -16.69
CA TRP A 298 8.41 -7.51 -16.44
C TRP A 298 8.28 -8.78 -15.60
N ARG A 299 9.02 -9.85 -15.92
CA ARG A 299 9.01 -11.09 -15.12
C ARG A 299 9.41 -10.83 -13.67
N VAL A 300 10.51 -10.10 -13.47
CA VAL A 300 10.99 -9.77 -12.12
C VAL A 300 9.96 -8.92 -11.37
N MET A 301 9.31 -7.96 -12.04
CA MET A 301 8.23 -7.20 -11.42
C MET A 301 7.04 -8.10 -11.05
N PHE A 302 6.59 -8.98 -11.95
CA PHE A 302 5.46 -9.87 -11.67
C PHE A 302 5.73 -10.83 -10.51
N GLU A 303 6.91 -11.44 -10.45
CA GLU A 303 7.33 -12.24 -9.29
C GLU A 303 7.32 -11.41 -8.01
N ALA A 304 7.86 -10.19 -8.08
CA ALA A 304 7.97 -9.32 -6.93
C ALA A 304 6.61 -8.84 -6.42
N ILE A 305 5.57 -8.75 -7.26
CA ILE A 305 4.20 -8.36 -6.85
C ILE A 305 3.28 -9.57 -6.56
N GLY A 306 3.86 -10.77 -6.46
CA GLY A 306 3.16 -11.98 -6.00
C GLY A 306 2.52 -12.83 -7.11
N CYS A 307 2.82 -12.56 -8.39
CA CYS A 307 2.43 -13.46 -9.48
C CYS A 307 3.39 -14.63 -9.60
N LYS A 308 2.91 -15.72 -10.22
CA LYS A 308 3.70 -16.94 -10.42
C LYS A 308 3.68 -17.35 -11.89
N ASN A 309 4.85 -17.72 -12.39
CA ASN A 309 4.96 -18.43 -13.66
C ASN A 309 4.40 -19.85 -13.47
N ILE A 310 3.44 -20.21 -14.33
CA ILE A 310 2.76 -21.52 -14.31
C ILE A 310 2.96 -22.28 -15.62
N THR A 311 3.93 -21.86 -16.44
CA THR A 311 4.24 -22.48 -17.73
C THR A 311 4.72 -23.93 -17.50
N PRO A 312 4.08 -24.94 -18.11
CA PRO A 312 4.38 -26.34 -17.82
C PRO A 312 5.48 -26.93 -18.70
N PHE A 313 6.03 -26.15 -19.63
CA PHE A 313 6.98 -26.62 -20.63
C PHE A 313 8.21 -25.70 -20.72
N GLU A 314 9.28 -26.24 -21.26
CA GLU A 314 10.53 -25.54 -21.51
C GLU A 314 10.45 -24.63 -22.76
N ARG A 315 11.41 -23.71 -22.89
CA ARG A 315 11.40 -22.68 -23.95
C ARG A 315 11.70 -23.23 -25.34
N ASP A 316 12.30 -24.41 -25.43
CA ASP A 316 12.50 -25.11 -26.69
C ASP A 316 11.16 -25.49 -27.34
N ILE A 317 10.16 -25.86 -26.53
CA ILE A 317 8.80 -26.25 -26.94
C ILE A 317 7.99 -25.03 -27.42
N SER A 318 8.01 -23.91 -26.69
CA SER A 318 7.32 -22.68 -27.08
C SER A 318 7.89 -21.47 -26.34
N ASP A 319 7.82 -20.30 -26.98
CA ASP A 319 8.17 -19.01 -26.37
C ASP A 319 7.05 -18.42 -25.50
N MET A 320 5.89 -19.09 -25.45
CA MET A 320 4.76 -18.66 -24.62
C MET A 320 5.07 -18.83 -23.14
N GLU A 321 4.67 -17.83 -22.34
CA GLU A 321 4.79 -17.91 -20.88
C GLU A 321 3.45 -17.58 -20.21
N PHE A 322 2.94 -18.52 -19.44
CA PHE A 322 1.69 -18.38 -18.69
C PHE A 322 1.97 -17.97 -17.25
N TRP A 323 1.25 -16.95 -16.79
CA TRP A 323 1.38 -16.41 -15.44
C TRP A 323 0.03 -16.36 -14.75
N SER A 324 0.04 -16.64 -13.46
CA SER A 324 -1.13 -16.59 -12.60
C SER A 324 -0.97 -15.52 -11.52
N ARG A 325 -2.06 -14.78 -11.29
CA ARG A 325 -2.25 -13.89 -10.14
C ARG A 325 -3.06 -14.55 -9.02
N ALA A 326 -3.25 -15.87 -9.01
CA ALA A 326 -3.98 -16.55 -7.96
C ALA A 326 -3.12 -16.68 -6.69
N LYS A 327 -3.72 -16.48 -5.52
CA LYS A 327 -3.03 -16.68 -4.23
C LYS A 327 -2.55 -18.13 -4.07
N ASP A 328 -3.39 -19.08 -4.49
CA ASP A 328 -3.02 -20.48 -4.69
C ASP A 328 -3.13 -20.83 -6.18
N PRO A 329 -2.00 -20.97 -6.91
CA PRO A 329 -2.01 -21.21 -8.35
C PRO A 329 -2.21 -22.69 -8.72
N LYS A 330 -2.43 -23.62 -7.77
CA LYS A 330 -2.50 -25.05 -8.09
C LYS A 330 -3.55 -25.38 -9.15
N GLY A 331 -4.75 -24.82 -9.02
CA GLY A 331 -5.82 -25.00 -10.01
C GLY A 331 -5.45 -24.40 -11.37
N ASP A 332 -4.78 -23.26 -11.38
CA ASP A 332 -4.32 -22.61 -12.61
C ASP A 332 -3.22 -23.44 -13.31
N ILE A 333 -2.28 -23.98 -12.53
CA ILE A 333 -1.23 -24.90 -12.99
C ILE A 333 -1.85 -26.14 -13.63
N GLU A 334 -2.79 -26.79 -12.94
CA GLU A 334 -3.50 -27.96 -13.45
C GLU A 334 -4.29 -27.64 -14.73
N THR A 335 -4.92 -26.47 -14.79
CA THR A 335 -5.65 -26.01 -15.98
C THR A 335 -4.71 -25.89 -17.18
N ILE A 336 -3.58 -25.18 -17.05
CA ILE A 336 -2.64 -25.01 -18.16
C ILE A 336 -1.94 -26.34 -18.52
N LEU A 337 -1.62 -27.18 -17.54
CA LEU A 337 -1.11 -28.53 -17.78
C LEU A 337 -2.09 -29.37 -18.61
N ASN A 338 -3.37 -29.39 -18.23
CA ASN A 338 -4.40 -30.12 -18.98
C ASN A 338 -4.53 -29.59 -20.42
N LEU A 339 -4.53 -28.26 -20.61
CA LEU A 339 -4.56 -27.69 -21.96
C LEU A 339 -3.32 -28.06 -22.78
N PHE A 340 -2.14 -28.11 -22.14
CA PHE A 340 -0.91 -28.53 -22.80
C PHE A 340 -0.94 -30.01 -23.20
N SER A 341 -1.26 -30.90 -22.25
CA SER A 341 -1.31 -32.35 -22.46
C SER A 341 -2.36 -32.78 -23.47
N ASN A 342 -3.46 -32.04 -23.61
CA ASN A 342 -4.50 -32.30 -24.61
C ASN A 342 -4.26 -31.61 -25.95
N GLY A 343 -3.08 -31.01 -26.16
CA GLY A 343 -2.72 -30.42 -27.45
C GLY A 343 -3.41 -29.08 -27.78
N LEU A 344 -4.04 -28.43 -26.79
CA LEU A 344 -4.88 -27.24 -26.99
C LEU A 344 -4.09 -25.92 -26.97
N LEU A 345 -2.83 -25.94 -26.54
CA LEU A 345 -1.95 -24.76 -26.55
C LEU A 345 -1.19 -24.66 -27.87
N ASN A 346 -0.93 -23.47 -28.39
CA ASN A 346 -0.17 -23.34 -29.63
C ASN A 346 1.35 -23.48 -29.37
N THR A 347 1.81 -24.73 -29.25
CA THR A 347 3.23 -25.08 -29.04
C THR A 347 3.82 -25.70 -30.30
N LYS A 348 5.15 -25.68 -30.46
CA LYS A 348 5.82 -26.36 -31.59
C LYS A 348 5.53 -27.86 -31.59
N LEU A 349 5.31 -28.46 -30.42
CA LEU A 349 4.88 -29.84 -30.30
C LEU A 349 3.47 -30.07 -30.88
N ASN A 350 2.55 -29.12 -30.68
CA ASN A 350 1.19 -29.21 -31.23
C ASN A 350 1.11 -28.94 -32.73
N SER A 351 2.06 -28.21 -33.32
CA SER A 351 2.23 -28.24 -34.78
C SER A 351 2.66 -29.64 -35.28
N THR A 352 3.44 -30.39 -34.50
CA THR A 352 3.85 -31.76 -34.84
C THR A 352 2.75 -32.80 -34.55
N ILE A 353 1.97 -32.62 -33.48
CA ILE A 353 0.86 -33.52 -33.09
C ILE A 353 -0.39 -33.25 -33.95
N LYS A 354 -0.71 -32.01 -34.33
CA LYS A 354 -1.76 -31.74 -35.33
C LYS A 354 -1.49 -32.43 -36.67
N ASN A 355 -0.22 -32.66 -37.01
CA ASN A 355 0.16 -33.44 -38.19
C ASN A 355 0.01 -34.96 -38.01
N ASN A 356 -0.02 -35.47 -36.77
CA ASN A 356 -0.02 -36.90 -36.50
C ASN A 356 -1.35 -37.45 -35.93
N GLU A 357 -2.22 -36.63 -35.34
CA GLU A 357 -3.47 -37.10 -34.70
C GLU A 357 -4.77 -36.71 -35.42
N PHE A 358 -4.74 -35.81 -36.42
CA PHE A 358 -5.87 -35.67 -37.37
C PHE A 358 -5.67 -36.57 -38.59
N LYS A 359 -5.61 -37.88 -38.35
CA LYS A 359 -5.55 -38.89 -39.44
C LYS A 359 -6.85 -39.05 -40.23
N ASN A 360 -7.89 -38.25 -39.96
CA ASN A 360 -9.21 -38.37 -40.58
C ASN A 360 -9.80 -37.09 -41.19
N TYR A 361 -9.03 -36.03 -41.37
CA TYR A 361 -9.35 -35.00 -42.38
C TYR A 361 -8.03 -34.57 -43.00
N LYS A 362 -7.68 -35.16 -44.15
CA LYS A 362 -6.58 -34.68 -44.99
C LYS A 362 -6.90 -33.24 -45.36
N ASP A 363 -6.31 -32.27 -44.68
CA ASP A 363 -6.25 -30.90 -45.16
C ASP A 363 -5.21 -30.85 -46.28
N THR A 364 -5.64 -31.30 -47.46
CA THR A 364 -4.86 -31.44 -48.70
C THR A 364 -4.16 -30.13 -49.05
N THR A 365 -4.77 -28.99 -48.72
CA THR A 365 -4.24 -27.64 -48.91
C THR A 365 -2.90 -27.42 -48.20
N ASN A 366 -2.81 -27.80 -46.92
CA ASN A 366 -1.61 -27.56 -46.11
C ASN A 366 -0.46 -28.50 -46.51
N VAL A 367 -0.79 -29.75 -46.86
CA VAL A 367 0.18 -30.71 -47.41
C VAL A 367 0.71 -30.20 -48.76
N PHE A 368 -0.13 -29.53 -49.55
CA PHE A 368 0.24 -29.03 -50.88
C PHE A 368 1.24 -27.89 -50.76
N TRP A 369 0.93 -26.88 -49.93
CA TRP A 369 1.82 -25.72 -49.74
C TRP A 369 3.14 -26.08 -49.07
N TYR A 370 3.12 -27.04 -48.13
CA TYR A 370 4.34 -27.56 -47.52
C TYR A 370 5.20 -28.33 -48.55
N SER A 371 4.60 -29.24 -49.32
CA SER A 371 5.30 -29.98 -50.39
C SER A 371 5.88 -29.04 -51.46
N LEU A 372 5.14 -27.98 -51.81
CA LEU A 372 5.60 -26.96 -52.73
C LEU A 372 6.82 -26.21 -52.17
N ARG A 373 6.78 -25.83 -50.89
CA ARG A 373 7.87 -25.10 -50.23
C ARG A 373 9.15 -25.93 -50.13
N GLU A 374 9.04 -27.18 -49.66
CA GLU A 374 10.17 -28.11 -49.62
C GLU A 374 10.78 -28.34 -51.02
N SER A 375 9.93 -28.45 -52.05
CA SER A 375 10.40 -28.59 -53.44
C SER A 375 11.10 -27.34 -53.98
N LEU A 376 10.71 -26.15 -53.52
CA LEU A 376 11.35 -24.87 -53.86
C LEU A 376 12.70 -24.74 -53.14
N ASP A 377 12.76 -25.08 -51.86
CA ASP A 377 13.96 -24.99 -51.03
C ASP A 377 15.02 -26.03 -51.44
N SER A 378 14.58 -27.19 -51.94
CA SER A 378 15.46 -28.26 -52.43
C SER A 378 15.96 -28.05 -53.87
N ASN A 379 15.65 -26.92 -54.52
CA ASN A 379 16.05 -26.66 -55.91
C ASN A 379 17.39 -25.89 -55.99
N PRO A 380 18.50 -26.53 -56.42
CA PRO A 380 19.80 -25.88 -56.48
C PRO A 380 19.99 -24.88 -57.65
N ASN A 381 19.06 -24.79 -58.63
CA ASN A 381 19.30 -24.07 -59.90
C ASN A 381 18.44 -22.81 -60.15
N GLY A 382 17.73 -22.30 -59.14
CA GLY A 382 16.99 -21.03 -59.25
C GLY A 382 15.87 -21.03 -60.31
N SER A 383 15.28 -19.86 -60.54
CA SER A 383 13.96 -19.67 -61.18
C SER A 383 13.84 -20.03 -62.67
N ASN A 384 14.91 -20.47 -63.35
CA ASN A 384 14.91 -20.70 -64.80
C ASN A 384 15.37 -22.09 -65.28
N GLY A 385 15.54 -23.08 -64.39
CA GLY A 385 15.92 -24.45 -64.78
C GLY A 385 14.75 -25.43 -64.71
N LYS A 386 14.12 -25.75 -65.84
CA LYS A 386 13.01 -26.71 -65.93
C LYS A 386 13.41 -28.11 -65.42
N ILE A 387 12.78 -28.57 -64.33
CA ILE A 387 12.21 -29.93 -64.11
C ILE A 387 11.26 -29.92 -62.88
N ARG A 388 10.06 -30.47 -63.10
CA ARG A 388 9.13 -31.24 -62.23
C ARG A 388 8.87 -30.86 -60.74
N ILE A 389 8.75 -29.59 -60.38
CA ILE A 389 8.10 -29.22 -59.08
C ILE A 389 6.72 -29.88 -58.96
N LEU A 390 5.92 -29.82 -60.02
CA LEU A 390 4.58 -30.41 -60.04
C LEU A 390 4.58 -31.94 -59.98
N SER A 391 5.62 -32.65 -60.45
CA SER A 391 5.63 -34.12 -60.35
C SER A 391 6.03 -34.60 -58.95
N ILE A 392 6.88 -33.85 -58.25
CA ILE A 392 7.23 -34.14 -56.84
C ILE A 392 6.02 -33.87 -55.94
N VAL A 393 5.30 -32.77 -56.20
CA VAL A 393 4.05 -32.51 -55.50
C VAL A 393 3.01 -33.58 -55.86
N ALA A 394 2.87 -33.97 -57.13
CA ALA A 394 1.89 -34.96 -57.56
C ALA A 394 2.11 -36.39 -57.02
N GLU A 395 3.32 -36.77 -56.58
CA GLU A 395 3.54 -38.07 -55.91
C GLU A 395 2.82 -38.18 -54.56
N ASN A 396 2.49 -37.05 -53.93
CA ASN A 396 1.84 -36.99 -52.62
C ASN A 396 0.31 -36.84 -52.67
N PHE A 397 -0.28 -36.74 -53.88
CA PHE A 397 -1.70 -36.43 -54.07
C PHE A 397 -2.36 -37.31 -55.15
N ILE A 398 -3.66 -37.54 -54.99
CA ILE A 398 -4.49 -38.15 -56.05
C ILE A 398 -4.87 -37.05 -57.07
N TYR A 399 -5.12 -37.42 -58.32
CA TYR A 399 -5.46 -36.48 -59.40
C TYR A 399 -6.63 -35.52 -59.05
N GLU A 400 -7.65 -36.03 -58.35
CA GLU A 400 -8.80 -35.24 -57.88
C GLU A 400 -8.40 -34.19 -56.84
N GLU A 401 -7.52 -34.55 -55.90
CA GLU A 401 -7.00 -33.63 -54.85
C GLU A 401 -6.12 -32.52 -55.44
N LEU A 402 -5.39 -32.79 -56.53
CA LEU A 402 -4.59 -31.77 -57.23
C LEU A 402 -5.46 -30.76 -57.98
N MET A 403 -6.56 -31.23 -58.58
CA MET A 403 -7.47 -30.37 -59.34
C MET A 403 -8.22 -29.38 -58.44
N GLU A 404 -8.64 -29.78 -57.23
CA GLU A 404 -9.27 -28.87 -56.26
C GLU A 404 -8.32 -27.80 -55.72
N ASN A 405 -7.02 -28.09 -55.61
CA ASN A 405 -6.04 -27.16 -55.04
C ASN A 405 -5.37 -26.23 -56.06
N LEU A 406 -5.54 -26.50 -57.37
CA LEU A 406 -4.96 -25.71 -58.47
C LEU A 406 -5.98 -24.78 -59.16
N GLN A 407 -7.28 -24.88 -58.83
CA GLN A 407 -8.31 -23.90 -59.20
C GLN A 407 -8.31 -22.72 -58.23
#